data_AF-A0A9P9DSJ3-F1
#
_entry.id   AF-A0A9P9DSJ3-F1
#
_cell.length_a   1.000
_cell.length_b   1.000
_cell.length_c   1.000
_cell.angle_alpha   90.00
_cell.angle_beta   90.00
_cell.angle_gamma   90.00
#
_symmetry.space_group_name_H-M   'P 1'
#
loop_
_entity.id
_entity.type
_entity.pdbx_description
1 polymer ?
#
loop_
_entity_poly.entity_id
_entity_poly.type
_entity_poly.pdbx_seq_one_letter_code
_entity_poly.pdbx_strand_id
1 'polypeptide(L)'
;MGYLRSDINNVALVRHERYNWIALVRDKLSILPLLPHVRVVEVDYESHESLVSALQGQDVLVSALGKAGLYCQARLVDAAFAVNVRRIIQSEFGANLVNPKMRMFPTNAPKGSLENQLTRSCELSNLSYMFIYTNCLLDWAIASYGALLVDPNHKFSTISMATVGHAVVAVLDRFDETANRAICVQDIAISRMQLLELVKEVTAGDGGQEWAVVHINTEEAEAQAQAALDKGAMIIDVLYGFAVRAAFAPGYGGHFSPCDNELLGIKGMR
;
A
#
# COMPACT_ATOMS: atom_id res chain seq x y z
N MET A 1 -8.94 -3.61 -11.33
CA MET A 1 -7.84 -4.55 -11.02
C MET A 1 -7.25 -4.19 -9.67
N GLY A 2 -6.90 -5.17 -8.83
CA GLY A 2 -6.22 -4.91 -7.55
C GLY A 2 -4.71 -4.94 -7.73
N TYR A 3 -4.05 -3.80 -7.59
CA TYR A 3 -2.68 -3.55 -8.06
C TYR A 3 -1.57 -4.21 -7.23
N LEU A 4 -1.82 -4.45 -5.94
CA LEU A 4 -0.90 -5.17 -5.04
C LEU A 4 -1.00 -6.71 -5.18
N ARG A 5 -1.91 -7.22 -6.03
CA ARG A 5 -2.32 -8.64 -6.05
C ARG A 5 -1.32 -9.56 -6.78
N SER A 6 -0.54 -9.07 -7.73
CA SER A 6 0.43 -9.90 -8.45
C SER A 6 1.84 -9.78 -7.89
N ASP A 7 2.33 -8.58 -7.58
CA ASP A 7 3.79 -8.40 -7.45
C ASP A 7 4.32 -8.46 -6.00
N ILE A 8 3.53 -8.05 -5.00
CA ILE A 8 3.80 -8.45 -3.60
C ILE A 8 3.85 -9.97 -3.50
N ASN A 9 2.94 -10.64 -4.22
CA ASN A 9 2.87 -12.09 -4.25
C ASN A 9 3.94 -12.74 -5.16
N ASN A 10 4.53 -12.05 -6.14
CA ASN A 10 5.44 -12.70 -7.10
C ASN A 10 6.93 -12.52 -6.82
N VAL A 11 7.35 -11.42 -6.18
CA VAL A 11 8.80 -11.11 -6.16
C VAL A 11 9.45 -11.30 -4.80
N ALA A 12 8.76 -11.01 -3.69
CA ALA A 12 9.41 -10.97 -2.37
C ALA A 12 8.79 -11.84 -1.28
N LEU A 13 7.45 -12.02 -1.21
CA LEU A 13 6.86 -12.86 -0.16
C LEU A 13 7.13 -14.35 -0.40
N VAL A 14 6.97 -14.81 -1.64
CA VAL A 14 6.87 -16.24 -1.97
C VAL A 14 8.21 -16.96 -2.07
N ARG A 15 9.31 -16.23 -2.20
CA ARG A 15 10.66 -16.82 -2.22
C ARG A 15 11.25 -17.04 -0.83
N HIS A 16 10.53 -16.66 0.23
CA HIS A 16 11.03 -16.81 1.58
C HIS A 16 10.52 -18.12 2.21
N GLU A 17 11.37 -19.15 2.24
CA GLU A 17 11.09 -20.48 2.82
C GLU A 17 10.80 -20.47 4.34
N ARG A 18 10.89 -19.30 4.98
CA ARG A 18 10.65 -19.13 6.42
C ARG A 18 9.16 -19.10 6.78
N TYR A 19 8.29 -18.81 5.83
CA TYR A 19 6.85 -18.66 6.07
C TYR A 19 6.04 -19.54 5.13
N ASN A 20 4.97 -20.12 5.68
CA ASN A 20 3.99 -20.87 4.89
C ASN A 20 2.93 -19.89 4.38
N TRP A 21 3.01 -19.54 3.10
CA TRP A 21 2.08 -18.59 2.49
C TRP A 21 0.81 -19.27 1.98
N ILE A 22 -0.33 -18.67 2.31
CA ILE A 22 -1.63 -18.97 1.69
C ILE A 22 -2.16 -17.68 1.06
N ALA A 23 -2.52 -17.76 -0.23
CA ALA A 23 -3.15 -16.68 -0.95
C ALA A 23 -4.67 -16.88 -0.96
N LEU A 24 -5.41 -15.92 -0.39
CA LEU A 24 -6.85 -15.86 -0.51
C LEU A 24 -7.23 -15.11 -1.79
N VAL A 25 -8.10 -15.69 -2.60
CA VAL A 25 -8.50 -15.14 -3.90
C VAL A 25 -9.99 -15.37 -4.18
N ARG A 26 -10.61 -14.53 -5.03
CA ARG A 26 -12.01 -14.74 -5.47
C ARG A 26 -12.17 -15.78 -6.56
N ASP A 27 -11.15 -15.91 -7.39
CA ASP A 27 -11.11 -16.84 -8.52
C ASP A 27 -9.73 -17.48 -8.50
N LYS A 28 -9.70 -18.76 -8.15
CA LYS A 28 -8.47 -19.54 -8.01
C LYS A 28 -7.87 -19.87 -9.35
N LEU A 29 -8.69 -20.17 -10.36
CA LEU A 29 -8.21 -20.67 -11.65
C LEU A 29 -7.38 -19.62 -12.39
N SER A 30 -7.76 -18.35 -12.31
CA SER A 30 -6.98 -17.26 -12.93
C SER A 30 -5.67 -16.93 -12.20
N ILE A 31 -5.50 -17.35 -10.94
CA ILE A 31 -4.34 -16.98 -10.11
C ILE A 31 -3.32 -18.11 -9.97
N LEU A 32 -3.74 -19.38 -10.03
CA LEU A 32 -2.85 -20.53 -9.89
C LEU A 32 -1.58 -20.46 -10.76
N PRO A 33 -1.63 -20.06 -12.05
CA PRO A 33 -0.43 -19.97 -12.88
C PRO A 33 0.55 -18.89 -12.44
N LEU A 34 0.06 -17.85 -11.74
CA LEU A 34 0.87 -16.74 -11.27
C LEU A 34 1.60 -17.08 -9.97
N LEU A 35 1.04 -17.98 -9.14
CA LEU A 35 1.56 -18.32 -7.82
C LEU A 35 1.88 -19.81 -7.68
N PRO A 36 2.82 -20.36 -8.47
CA PRO A 36 3.09 -21.80 -8.51
C PRO A 36 3.60 -22.38 -7.19
N HIS A 37 4.12 -21.53 -6.30
CA HIS A 37 4.71 -21.93 -5.01
C HIS A 37 3.89 -21.50 -3.79
N VAL A 38 2.65 -21.03 -4.00
CA VAL A 38 1.76 -20.61 -2.91
C VAL A 38 0.51 -21.46 -2.93
N ARG A 39 0.06 -21.89 -1.75
CA ARG A 39 -1.25 -22.50 -1.63
C ARG A 39 -2.33 -21.45 -1.88
N VAL A 40 -3.11 -21.64 -2.95
CA VAL A 40 -4.22 -20.74 -3.28
C VAL A 40 -5.54 -21.30 -2.76
N VAL A 41 -6.26 -20.49 -1.98
CA VAL A 41 -7.58 -20.78 -1.42
C VAL A 41 -8.59 -19.79 -2.01
N GLU A 42 -9.62 -20.33 -2.65
CA GLU A 42 -10.74 -19.52 -3.12
C GLU A 42 -11.64 -19.17 -1.94
N VAL A 43 -12.04 -17.90 -1.84
CA VAL A 43 -12.91 -17.40 -0.77
C VAL A 43 -13.95 -16.44 -1.32
N ASP A 44 -15.12 -16.46 -0.69
CA ASP A 44 -16.11 -15.41 -0.83
C ASP A 44 -15.83 -14.33 0.23
N TYR A 45 -15.40 -13.15 -0.22
CA TYR A 45 -15.09 -12.02 0.66
C TYR A 45 -16.34 -11.36 1.29
N GLU A 46 -17.54 -11.75 0.88
CA GLU A 46 -18.79 -11.30 1.50
C GLU A 46 -19.30 -12.29 2.56
N SER A 47 -18.81 -13.53 2.56
CA SER A 47 -19.14 -14.56 3.53
C SER A 47 -18.14 -14.59 4.70
N HIS A 48 -18.61 -14.22 5.89
CA HIS A 48 -17.80 -14.29 7.10
C HIS A 48 -17.32 -15.73 7.39
N GLU A 49 -18.17 -16.74 7.17
CA GLU A 49 -17.81 -18.15 7.35
C GLU A 49 -16.70 -18.59 6.38
N SER A 50 -16.78 -18.18 5.12
CA SER A 50 -15.74 -18.47 4.12
C SER A 50 -14.37 -17.90 4.55
N LEU A 51 -14.36 -16.65 5.02
CA LEU A 51 -13.15 -15.99 5.50
C LEU A 51 -12.60 -16.62 6.78
N VAL A 52 -13.46 -16.94 7.76
CA VAL A 52 -13.06 -17.63 9.00
C VAL A 52 -12.45 -18.99 8.70
N SER A 53 -13.10 -19.80 7.85
CA SER A 53 -12.60 -21.11 7.46
C SER A 53 -11.22 -21.03 6.82
N ALA A 54 -11.01 -20.03 5.96
CA ALA A 54 -9.73 -19.84 5.28
C ALA A 54 -8.60 -19.31 6.18
N LEU A 55 -8.94 -18.54 7.23
CA LEU A 55 -7.99 -17.98 8.19
C LEU A 55 -7.72 -18.90 9.39
N GLN A 56 -8.50 -19.96 9.58
CA GLN A 56 -8.33 -20.90 10.68
C GLN A 56 -6.91 -21.47 10.71
N GLY A 57 -6.26 -21.37 11.88
CA GLY A 57 -4.90 -21.87 12.09
C GLY A 57 -3.79 -21.02 11.44
N GLN A 58 -4.09 -19.82 10.93
CA GLN A 58 -3.09 -18.89 10.43
C GLN A 58 -2.60 -17.95 11.54
N ASP A 59 -1.31 -17.64 11.54
CA ASP A 59 -0.71 -16.72 12.53
C ASP A 59 -0.89 -15.25 12.16
N VAL A 60 -0.88 -14.93 10.86
CA VAL A 60 -0.84 -13.55 10.38
C VAL A 60 -1.76 -13.36 9.19
N LEU A 61 -2.53 -12.28 9.23
CA LEU A 61 -3.26 -11.77 8.08
C LEU A 61 -2.47 -10.62 7.45
N VAL A 62 -2.11 -10.75 6.17
CA VAL A 62 -1.62 -9.63 5.35
C VAL A 62 -2.65 -9.30 4.28
N SER A 63 -3.32 -8.15 4.42
CA SER A 63 -4.28 -7.66 3.45
C SER A 63 -3.55 -6.87 2.36
N ALA A 64 -3.63 -7.36 1.11
CA ALA A 64 -3.14 -6.66 -0.09
C ALA A 64 -4.30 -6.29 -1.03
N LEU A 65 -5.47 -5.99 -0.46
CA LEU A 65 -6.67 -5.65 -1.21
C LEU A 65 -6.49 -4.34 -1.99
N GLY A 66 -6.51 -4.44 -3.32
CA GLY A 66 -6.57 -3.24 -4.16
C GLY A 66 -7.88 -2.45 -3.98
N LYS A 67 -7.92 -1.24 -4.54
CA LYS A 67 -9.03 -0.28 -4.36
C LYS A 67 -10.42 -0.89 -4.56
N ALA A 68 -10.60 -1.68 -5.62
CA ALA A 68 -11.88 -2.34 -5.92
C ALA A 68 -12.33 -3.38 -4.88
N GLY A 69 -11.40 -3.94 -4.09
CA GLY A 69 -11.70 -4.92 -3.05
C GLY A 69 -11.63 -4.37 -1.62
N LEU A 70 -11.23 -3.09 -1.45
CA LEU A 70 -10.98 -2.51 -0.13
C LEU A 70 -12.23 -2.50 0.77
N TYR A 71 -13.42 -2.45 0.17
CA TYR A 71 -14.70 -2.56 0.87
C TYR A 71 -14.87 -3.87 1.67
N CYS A 72 -14.10 -4.91 1.34
CA CYS A 72 -14.09 -6.18 2.07
C CYS A 72 -13.18 -6.19 3.30
N GLN A 73 -12.30 -5.19 3.46
CA GLN A 73 -11.23 -5.25 4.44
C GLN A 73 -11.73 -5.36 5.89
N ALA A 74 -12.83 -4.66 6.24
CA ALA A 74 -13.42 -4.76 7.58
C ALA A 74 -13.84 -6.21 7.90
N ARG A 75 -14.52 -6.89 6.97
CA ARG A 75 -14.92 -8.31 7.14
C ARG A 75 -13.73 -9.23 7.29
N LEU A 76 -12.65 -8.96 6.55
CA LEU A 76 -11.42 -9.76 6.64
C LEU A 76 -10.75 -9.59 8.01
N VAL A 77 -10.76 -8.36 8.55
CA VAL A 77 -10.29 -8.06 9.92
C VAL A 77 -11.16 -8.79 10.94
N ASP A 78 -12.49 -8.71 10.83
CA ASP A 78 -13.42 -9.38 11.75
C ASP A 78 -13.22 -10.90 11.76
N ALA A 79 -13.04 -11.51 10.59
CA ALA A 79 -12.74 -12.94 10.47
C ALA A 79 -11.39 -13.31 11.09
N ALA A 80 -10.37 -12.45 10.94
CA ALA A 80 -9.07 -12.61 11.57
C ALA A 80 -9.16 -12.59 13.12
N PHE A 81 -9.97 -11.68 13.67
CA PHE A 81 -10.25 -11.67 15.11
C PHE A 81 -10.95 -12.94 15.57
N ALA A 82 -11.94 -13.44 14.82
CA ALA A 82 -12.71 -14.62 15.18
C ALA A 82 -11.85 -15.89 15.33
N VAL A 83 -10.74 -15.99 14.59
CA VAL A 83 -9.80 -17.12 14.66
C VAL A 83 -8.52 -16.81 15.42
N ASN A 84 -8.43 -15.66 16.09
CA ASN A 84 -7.29 -15.21 16.90
C ASN A 84 -5.95 -15.17 16.13
N VAL A 85 -5.93 -14.64 14.90
CA VAL A 85 -4.64 -14.40 14.21
C VAL A 85 -3.78 -13.45 15.05
N ARG A 86 -2.50 -13.75 15.22
CA ARG A 86 -1.62 -12.99 16.12
C ARG A 86 -1.30 -11.57 15.63
N ARG A 87 -1.24 -11.38 14.31
CA ARG A 87 -0.95 -10.07 13.67
C ARG A 87 -1.89 -9.81 12.50
N ILE A 88 -2.38 -8.58 12.42
CA ILE A 88 -3.16 -8.07 11.28
C ILE A 88 -2.39 -6.93 10.62
N ILE A 89 -2.00 -7.10 9.36
CA ILE A 89 -1.39 -6.07 8.52
C ILE A 89 -2.45 -5.63 7.50
N GLN A 90 -2.93 -4.40 7.63
CA GLN A 90 -3.95 -3.85 6.72
C GLN A 90 -3.36 -3.43 5.38
N SER A 91 -4.21 -3.33 4.37
CA SER A 91 -3.90 -2.85 3.03
C SER A 91 -3.73 -1.34 3.00
N GLU A 92 -2.68 -0.87 3.68
CA GLU A 92 -2.36 0.55 3.77
C GLU A 92 -1.51 1.03 2.59
N PHE A 93 -0.32 0.47 2.41
CA PHE A 93 0.62 0.60 1.28
C PHE A 93 0.43 1.87 0.42
N GLY A 94 0.41 3.03 1.08
CA GLY A 94 0.12 4.32 0.47
C GLY A 94 0.34 5.48 1.43
N ALA A 95 -0.62 6.40 1.47
CA ALA A 95 -0.57 7.63 2.27
C ALA A 95 -0.42 7.35 3.78
N ASN A 96 0.36 8.20 4.46
CA ASN A 96 0.60 8.10 5.89
C ASN A 96 -0.57 8.69 6.71
N LEU A 97 -1.46 7.82 7.17
CA LEU A 97 -2.64 8.19 7.96
C LEU A 97 -2.33 8.62 9.41
N VAL A 98 -1.07 8.56 9.88
CA VAL A 98 -0.68 9.23 11.14
C VAL A 98 -0.78 10.75 10.97
N ASN A 99 -0.58 11.27 9.76
CA ASN A 99 -0.80 12.69 9.49
C ASN A 99 -2.32 12.99 9.48
N PRO A 100 -2.83 13.87 10.36
CA PRO A 100 -4.26 14.14 10.45
C PRO A 100 -4.84 14.72 9.16
N LYS A 101 -4.05 15.43 8.34
CA LYS A 101 -4.51 15.92 7.03
C LYS A 101 -4.90 14.78 6.10
N MET A 102 -4.24 13.62 6.19
CA MET A 102 -4.59 12.46 5.38
C MET A 102 -5.95 11.92 5.74
N ARG A 103 -6.31 11.96 7.03
CA ARG A 103 -7.61 11.49 7.53
C ARG A 103 -8.76 12.40 7.13
N MET A 104 -8.49 13.65 6.76
CA MET A 104 -9.50 14.59 6.28
C MET A 104 -9.95 14.31 4.85
N PHE A 105 -9.15 13.58 4.05
CA PHE A 105 -9.55 13.25 2.70
C PHE A 105 -10.66 12.20 2.68
N PRO A 106 -11.78 12.43 1.96
CA PRO A 106 -12.89 11.48 1.88
C PRO A 106 -12.46 10.09 1.41
N THR A 107 -11.42 10.02 0.57
CA THR A 107 -10.83 8.79 0.02
C THR A 107 -10.10 7.95 1.08
N ASN A 108 -9.71 8.55 2.19
CA ASN A 108 -8.98 7.93 3.29
C ASN A 108 -9.84 7.71 4.54
N ALA A 109 -11.01 8.34 4.63
CA ALA A 109 -11.89 8.23 5.79
C ALA A 109 -12.26 6.79 6.17
N PRO A 110 -12.61 5.87 5.23
CA PRO A 110 -12.87 4.48 5.57
C PRO A 110 -11.67 3.76 6.19
N LYS A 111 -10.45 4.05 5.69
CA LYS A 111 -9.21 3.49 6.22
C LYS A 111 -8.92 4.02 7.61
N GLY A 112 -8.96 5.34 7.80
CA GLY A 112 -8.73 5.96 9.10
C GLY A 112 -9.70 5.47 10.19
N SER A 113 -10.99 5.29 9.85
CA SER A 113 -11.97 4.70 10.77
C SER A 113 -11.62 3.26 11.14
N LEU A 114 -11.21 2.45 10.16
CA LEU A 114 -10.85 1.06 10.41
C LEU A 114 -9.52 0.92 11.18
N GLU A 115 -8.53 1.79 10.96
CA GLU A 115 -7.30 1.85 11.76
C GLU A 115 -7.61 2.15 13.24
N ASN A 116 -8.53 3.10 13.49
CA ASN A 116 -8.95 3.43 14.85
C ASN A 116 -9.66 2.25 15.53
N GLN A 117 -10.56 1.58 14.80
CA GLN A 117 -11.25 0.41 15.31
C GLN A 117 -10.27 -0.72 15.61
N LEU A 118 -9.36 -1.02 14.67
CA LEU A 118 -8.38 -2.09 14.83
C LEU A 118 -7.44 -1.81 16.00
N THR A 119 -6.96 -0.57 16.14
CA THR A 119 -6.11 -0.16 17.27
C THR A 119 -6.81 -0.43 18.60
N ARG A 120 -8.04 0.04 18.77
CA ARG A 120 -8.83 -0.17 19.98
C ARG A 120 -9.13 -1.66 20.24
N SER A 121 -9.44 -2.44 19.20
CA SER A 121 -9.70 -3.87 19.35
C SER A 121 -8.45 -4.65 19.77
N CYS A 122 -7.27 -4.26 19.28
CA CYS A 122 -6.00 -4.86 19.67
C CYS A 122 -5.60 -4.49 21.11
N GLU A 123 -5.91 -3.29 21.60
CA GLU A 123 -5.70 -2.93 23.02
C GLU A 123 -6.53 -3.80 23.99
N LEU A 124 -7.66 -4.32 23.53
CA LEU A 124 -8.60 -5.15 24.31
C LEU A 124 -8.41 -6.64 24.07
N SER A 125 -7.37 -7.05 23.34
CA SER A 125 -7.10 -8.44 23.00
C SER A 125 -5.60 -8.75 23.07
N ASN A 126 -5.20 -9.98 22.75
CA ASN A 126 -3.79 -10.37 22.63
C ASN A 126 -3.29 -10.28 21.17
N LEU A 127 -4.09 -9.70 20.28
CA LEU A 127 -3.76 -9.55 18.86
C LEU A 127 -3.01 -8.24 18.65
N SER A 128 -2.18 -8.20 17.62
CA SER A 128 -1.43 -6.99 17.27
C SER A 128 -1.73 -6.52 15.85
N TYR A 129 -1.57 -5.23 15.59
CA TYR A 129 -1.78 -4.64 14.27
C TYR A 129 -0.53 -3.98 13.73
N MET A 130 -0.53 -3.73 12.41
CA MET A 130 0.42 -2.86 11.74
C MET A 130 -0.21 -2.09 10.59
N PHE A 131 0.29 -0.87 10.39
CA PHE A 131 0.00 -0.04 9.23
C PHE A 131 1.31 0.24 8.50
N ILE A 132 1.41 -0.15 7.23
CA ILE A 132 2.63 0.06 6.43
C ILE A 132 2.33 1.14 5.40
N TYR A 133 3.00 2.28 5.52
CA TYR A 133 2.91 3.41 4.61
C TYR A 133 4.13 3.46 3.70
N THR A 134 3.87 3.60 2.41
CA THR A 134 4.85 3.51 1.34
C THR A 134 4.84 4.75 0.45
N ASN A 135 3.86 5.64 0.66
CA ASN A 135 3.54 6.75 -0.21
C ASN A 135 3.27 6.31 -1.66
N CYS A 136 4.26 6.43 -2.56
CA CYS A 136 4.12 6.13 -3.98
C CYS A 136 4.83 4.82 -4.35
N LEU A 137 4.15 3.94 -5.09
CA LEU A 137 4.75 2.77 -5.73
C LEU A 137 5.33 3.20 -7.09
N LEU A 138 6.64 3.45 -7.15
CA LEU A 138 7.27 4.16 -8.27
C LEU A 138 7.19 3.38 -9.58
N ASP A 139 7.56 2.11 -9.53
CA ASP A 139 7.56 1.18 -10.67
C ASP A 139 6.17 1.04 -11.27
N TRP A 140 5.15 0.90 -10.43
CA TRP A 140 3.76 0.88 -10.86
C TRP A 140 3.30 2.21 -11.47
N ALA A 141 3.64 3.34 -10.84
CA ALA A 141 3.26 4.66 -11.31
C ALA A 141 3.85 4.94 -12.70
N ILE A 142 5.14 4.64 -12.89
CA ILE A 142 5.82 4.78 -14.18
C ILE A 142 5.20 3.86 -15.24
N ALA A 143 4.97 2.58 -14.91
CA ALA A 143 4.39 1.63 -15.87
C ALA A 143 2.96 2.01 -16.30
N SER A 144 2.19 2.66 -15.43
CA SER A 144 0.78 2.99 -15.68
C SER A 144 0.58 4.35 -16.33
N TYR A 145 1.42 5.34 -15.99
CA TYR A 145 1.20 6.74 -16.34
C TYR A 145 2.40 7.43 -16.99
N GLY A 146 3.54 6.75 -17.11
CA GLY A 146 4.79 7.35 -17.54
C GLY A 146 5.45 8.19 -16.44
N ALA A 147 6.43 9.02 -16.81
CA ALA A 147 7.15 9.88 -15.88
C ALA A 147 6.26 11.04 -15.40
N LEU A 148 5.85 10.99 -14.12
CA LEU A 148 5.01 12.00 -13.50
C LEU A 148 5.86 13.14 -12.91
N LEU A 149 5.63 14.38 -13.34
CA LEU A 149 6.24 15.56 -12.72
C LEU A 149 5.19 16.36 -11.95
N VAL A 150 5.37 16.44 -10.63
CA VAL A 150 4.38 17.06 -9.73
C VAL A 150 4.92 18.34 -9.11
N ASP A 151 4.09 19.38 -9.10
CA ASP A 151 4.40 20.65 -8.47
C ASP A 151 3.79 20.79 -7.06
N PRO A 152 4.52 21.43 -6.11
CA PRO A 152 5.84 22.05 -6.29
C PRO A 152 7.00 21.04 -6.20
N ASN A 153 8.22 21.44 -6.61
CA ASN A 153 9.41 20.57 -6.58
C ASN A 153 9.89 20.28 -5.14
N HIS A 154 9.26 19.31 -4.49
CA HIS A 154 9.60 18.84 -3.16
C HIS A 154 10.00 17.37 -3.17
N LYS A 155 10.75 16.96 -2.15
CA LYS A 155 11.03 15.55 -1.92
C LYS A 155 9.75 14.84 -1.50
N PHE A 156 9.57 13.65 -2.02
CA PHE A 156 8.58 12.66 -1.59
C PHE A 156 9.25 11.29 -1.49
N SER A 157 8.72 10.45 -0.62
CA SER A 157 9.15 9.07 -0.44
C SER A 157 8.53 8.19 -1.50
N THR A 158 9.31 7.29 -2.06
CA THR A 158 8.83 6.35 -3.06
C THR A 158 9.52 5.02 -2.92
N ILE A 159 8.87 3.97 -3.38
CA ILE A 159 9.31 2.58 -3.20
C ILE A 159 8.87 1.71 -4.38
N SER A 160 9.62 0.66 -4.67
CA SER A 160 9.24 -0.40 -5.60
C SER A 160 8.34 -1.42 -4.94
N MET A 161 7.49 -2.10 -5.73
CA MET A 161 6.67 -3.20 -5.21
C MET A 161 7.52 -4.35 -4.64
N ALA A 162 8.72 -4.57 -5.18
CA ALA A 162 9.67 -5.55 -4.66
C ALA A 162 10.11 -5.20 -3.23
N THR A 163 10.50 -3.95 -2.97
CA THR A 163 10.89 -3.54 -1.60
C THR A 163 9.70 -3.55 -0.66
N VAL A 164 8.46 -3.28 -1.11
CA VAL A 164 7.27 -3.45 -0.25
C VAL A 164 7.14 -4.89 0.25
N GLY A 165 7.32 -5.89 -0.61
CA GLY A 165 7.28 -7.28 -0.16
C GLY A 165 8.43 -7.61 0.80
N HIS A 166 9.63 -7.08 0.59
CA HIS A 166 10.72 -7.21 1.58
C HIS A 166 10.37 -6.55 2.91
N ALA A 167 9.70 -5.39 2.90
CA ALA A 167 9.26 -4.72 4.11
C ALA A 167 8.23 -5.56 4.88
N VAL A 168 7.29 -6.20 4.18
CA VAL A 168 6.34 -7.13 4.81
C VAL A 168 7.09 -8.29 5.47
N VAL A 169 8.03 -8.94 4.79
CA VAL A 169 8.84 -10.01 5.42
C VAL A 169 9.63 -9.48 6.63
N ALA A 170 10.27 -8.32 6.50
CA ALA A 170 11.10 -7.74 7.55
C ALA A 170 10.32 -7.39 8.82
N VAL A 171 9.03 -7.02 8.70
CA VAL A 171 8.18 -6.80 9.87
C VAL A 171 7.72 -8.11 10.52
N LEU A 172 7.53 -9.17 9.73
CA LEU A 172 7.25 -10.51 10.27
C LEU A 172 8.47 -11.08 11.00
N ASP A 173 9.68 -10.82 10.50
CA ASP A 173 10.93 -11.22 11.16
C ASP A 173 11.14 -10.51 12.50
N ARG A 174 10.65 -9.28 12.59
CA ARG A 174 10.71 -8.42 13.78
C ARG A 174 9.35 -8.33 14.43
N PHE A 175 8.74 -9.50 14.63
CA PHE A 175 7.35 -9.62 15.03
C PHE A 175 7.04 -8.77 16.27
N ASP A 176 7.82 -8.91 17.34
CA ASP A 176 7.57 -8.18 18.59
C ASP A 176 7.91 -6.69 18.49
N GLU A 177 9.04 -6.34 17.86
CA GLU A 177 9.51 -4.95 17.72
C GLU A 177 8.58 -4.08 16.86
N THR A 178 7.81 -4.71 15.98
CA THR A 178 6.90 -4.04 15.03
C THR A 178 5.44 -4.11 15.45
N ALA A 179 5.12 -4.65 16.62
CA ALA A 179 3.74 -4.74 17.10
C ALA A 179 3.11 -3.36 17.33
N ASN A 180 1.84 -3.22 16.96
CA ASN A 180 0.95 -2.10 17.30
C ASN A 180 1.48 -0.72 16.89
N ARG A 181 2.06 -0.62 15.69
CA ARG A 181 2.60 0.64 15.19
C ARG A 181 2.41 0.83 13.70
N ALA A 182 2.49 2.10 13.30
CA ALA A 182 2.71 2.49 11.92
C ALA A 182 4.19 2.32 11.56
N ILE A 183 4.43 1.97 10.29
CA ILE A 183 5.74 1.81 9.67
C ILE A 183 5.75 2.66 8.40
N CYS A 184 6.70 3.58 8.29
CA CYS A 184 6.97 4.34 7.08
C CYS A 184 8.24 3.79 6.43
N VAL A 185 8.12 3.26 5.22
CA VAL A 185 9.23 2.61 4.50
C VAL A 185 9.37 3.20 3.11
N GLN A 186 10.61 3.33 2.62
CA GLN A 186 10.89 3.88 1.31
C GLN A 186 12.12 3.23 0.66
N ASP A 187 12.20 3.27 -0.67
CA ASP A 187 13.48 3.07 -1.34
C ASP A 187 14.28 4.38 -1.31
N ILE A 188 13.68 5.49 -1.73
CA ILE A 188 14.36 6.78 -1.84
C ILE A 188 13.40 7.94 -1.53
N ALA A 189 13.94 9.03 -0.97
CA ALA A 189 13.27 10.32 -0.91
C ALA A 189 13.79 11.22 -2.04
N ILE A 190 12.96 11.45 -3.05
CA ILE A 190 13.35 12.06 -4.33
C ILE A 190 12.44 13.23 -4.69
N SER A 191 12.95 14.22 -5.41
CA SER A 191 12.16 15.33 -5.97
C SER A 191 11.83 15.12 -7.45
N ARG A 192 10.84 15.84 -8.01
CA ARG A 192 10.48 15.69 -9.43
C ARG A 192 11.65 15.98 -10.37
N MET A 193 12.52 16.93 -10.02
CA MET A 193 13.69 17.26 -10.82
C MET A 193 14.71 16.11 -10.82
N GLN A 194 15.00 15.55 -9.66
CA GLN A 194 15.89 14.39 -9.55
C GLN A 194 15.32 13.16 -10.25
N LEU A 195 14.00 12.92 -10.15
CA LEU A 195 13.35 11.82 -10.86
C LEU A 195 13.48 11.99 -12.38
N LEU A 196 13.28 13.21 -12.90
CA LEU A 196 13.46 13.51 -14.32
C LEU A 196 14.91 13.27 -14.78
N GLU A 197 15.89 13.66 -13.96
CA GLU A 197 17.30 13.42 -14.23
C GLU A 197 17.61 11.92 -14.32
N LEU A 198 17.14 11.12 -13.34
CA LEU A 198 17.31 9.67 -13.35
C LEU A 198 16.64 9.01 -14.56
N VAL A 199 15.42 9.42 -14.92
CA VAL A 199 14.73 8.89 -16.09
C VAL A 199 15.54 9.18 -17.36
N LYS A 200 16.03 10.42 -17.52
CA LYS A 200 16.87 10.81 -18.67
C LYS A 200 18.17 10.01 -18.73
N GLU A 201 18.83 9.81 -17.60
CA GLU A 201 20.07 9.04 -17.50
C GLU A 201 19.85 7.58 -17.92
N VAL A 202 18.83 6.92 -17.36
CA VAL A 202 18.52 5.51 -17.64
C VAL A 202 18.13 5.31 -19.11
N THR A 203 17.38 6.25 -19.72
CA THR A 203 16.95 6.12 -21.13
C THR A 203 17.92 6.72 -22.15
N ALA A 204 19.06 7.26 -21.72
CA ALA A 204 20.03 7.86 -22.65
C ALA A 204 20.54 6.86 -23.70
N GLY A 205 20.58 5.56 -23.35
CA GLY A 205 21.00 4.48 -24.24
C GLY A 205 19.92 4.01 -25.24
N ASP A 206 18.65 4.31 -25.00
CA ASP A 206 17.51 3.78 -25.77
C ASP A 206 17.10 4.70 -26.94
N GLY A 207 18.01 5.56 -27.38
CA GLY A 207 17.75 6.50 -28.49
C GLY A 207 16.91 7.72 -28.11
N GLY A 208 16.75 8.00 -26.82
CA GLY A 208 16.10 9.22 -26.33
C GLY A 208 14.58 9.20 -26.49
N GLN A 209 13.93 8.11 -26.07
CA GLN A 209 12.47 8.05 -26.01
C GLN A 209 11.91 9.30 -25.32
N GLU A 210 11.06 10.06 -26.01
CA GLU A 210 10.35 11.17 -25.39
C GLU A 210 9.30 10.58 -24.43
N TRP A 211 9.55 10.78 -23.14
CA TRP A 211 8.58 10.42 -22.11
C TRP A 211 7.44 11.42 -22.11
N ALA A 212 6.21 10.92 -22.12
CA ALA A 212 5.05 11.75 -21.83
C ALA A 212 5.18 12.28 -20.40
N VAL A 213 5.55 13.55 -20.27
CA VAL A 213 5.66 14.24 -18.99
C VAL A 213 4.29 14.80 -18.63
N VAL A 214 3.73 14.32 -17.52
CA VAL A 214 2.47 14.85 -16.98
C VAL A 214 2.80 15.85 -15.87
N HIS A 215 2.45 17.11 -16.09
CA HIS A 215 2.54 18.17 -15.08
C HIS A 215 1.24 18.24 -14.27
N ILE A 216 1.34 18.14 -12.94
CA ILE A 216 0.17 18.25 -12.06
C ILE A 216 0.38 19.30 -10.98
N ASN A 217 -0.55 20.25 -10.91
CA ASN A 217 -0.74 21.12 -9.75
C ASN A 217 -1.58 20.35 -8.70
N THR A 218 -0.96 20.03 -7.56
CA THR A 218 -1.61 19.23 -6.51
C THR A 218 -2.84 19.91 -5.91
N GLU A 219 -2.82 21.23 -5.76
CA GLU A 219 -3.91 22.04 -5.21
C GLU A 219 -5.12 22.04 -6.13
N GLU A 220 -4.87 22.23 -7.43
CA GLU A 220 -5.92 22.19 -8.44
C GLU A 220 -6.53 20.79 -8.54
N ALA A 221 -5.71 19.74 -8.50
CA ALA A 221 -6.18 18.35 -8.54
C ALA A 221 -7.07 18.01 -7.32
N GLU A 222 -6.70 18.48 -6.12
CA GLU A 222 -7.54 18.37 -4.91
C GLU A 222 -8.87 19.11 -5.08
N ALA A 223 -8.82 20.38 -5.52
CA ALA A 223 -10.01 21.21 -5.68
C ALA A 223 -10.99 20.63 -6.72
N GLN A 224 -10.48 20.14 -7.85
CA GLN A 224 -11.28 19.47 -8.88
C GLN A 224 -11.92 18.18 -8.36
N ALA A 225 -11.16 17.38 -7.62
CA ALA A 225 -11.67 16.15 -7.00
C ALA A 225 -12.77 16.44 -5.98
N GLN A 226 -12.60 17.45 -5.12
CA GLN A 226 -13.61 17.87 -4.17
C GLN A 226 -14.87 18.39 -4.88
N ALA A 227 -14.73 19.26 -5.88
CA ALA A 227 -15.85 19.79 -6.64
C ALA A 227 -16.64 18.70 -7.40
N ALA A 228 -15.97 17.63 -7.85
CA ALA A 228 -16.62 16.49 -8.46
C ALA A 228 -17.40 15.65 -7.42
N LEU A 229 -16.84 15.42 -6.23
CA LEU A 229 -17.56 14.76 -5.13
C LEU A 229 -18.82 15.53 -4.73
N ASP A 230 -18.72 16.85 -4.60
CA ASP A 230 -19.86 17.69 -4.23
C ASP A 230 -21.00 17.62 -5.27
N LYS A 231 -20.69 17.24 -6.51
CA LYS A 231 -21.64 17.00 -7.61
C LYS A 231 -22.10 15.53 -7.70
N GLY A 232 -21.72 14.68 -6.77
CA GLY A 232 -22.15 13.28 -6.70
C GLY A 232 -21.24 12.27 -7.42
N ALA A 233 -20.01 12.65 -7.79
CA ALA A 233 -19.03 11.68 -8.29
C ALA A 233 -18.72 10.61 -7.23
N MET A 234 -18.40 9.39 -7.66
CA MET A 234 -18.01 8.33 -6.73
C MET A 234 -16.58 8.58 -6.21
N ILE A 235 -16.31 8.17 -4.98
CA ILE A 235 -14.97 8.29 -4.35
C ILE A 235 -13.86 7.68 -5.23
N ILE A 236 -14.16 6.58 -5.93
CA ILE A 236 -13.17 5.91 -6.78
C ILE A 236 -12.76 6.77 -7.99
N ASP A 237 -13.67 7.59 -8.50
CA ASP A 237 -13.45 8.40 -9.71
C ASP A 237 -12.58 9.63 -9.40
N VAL A 238 -12.66 10.14 -8.17
CA VAL A 238 -11.92 11.34 -7.73
C VAL A 238 -10.65 11.03 -6.96
N LEU A 239 -10.38 9.73 -6.70
CA LEU A 239 -9.31 9.27 -5.83
C LEU A 239 -7.96 9.89 -6.17
N TYR A 240 -7.68 10.00 -7.46
CA TYR A 240 -6.38 10.45 -7.96
C TYR A 240 -6.04 11.89 -7.55
N GLY A 241 -7.02 12.82 -7.57
CA GLY A 241 -6.76 14.20 -7.20
C GLY A 241 -6.32 14.35 -5.74
N PHE A 242 -6.99 13.65 -4.82
CA PHE A 242 -6.59 13.57 -3.42
C PHE A 242 -5.26 12.83 -3.23
N ALA A 243 -5.02 11.75 -3.98
CA ALA A 243 -3.79 10.96 -3.87
C ALA A 243 -2.54 11.75 -4.29
N VAL A 244 -2.62 12.52 -5.37
CA VAL A 244 -1.53 13.39 -5.82
C VAL A 244 -1.23 14.47 -4.77
N ARG A 245 -2.26 15.10 -4.19
CA ARG A 245 -2.06 16.05 -3.09
C ARG A 245 -1.40 15.38 -1.88
N ALA A 246 -1.93 14.24 -1.45
CA ALA A 246 -1.40 13.47 -0.33
C ALA A 246 0.10 13.14 -0.50
N ALA A 247 0.46 12.70 -1.70
CA ALA A 247 1.79 12.15 -1.95
C ALA A 247 2.88 13.20 -2.14
N PHE A 248 2.54 14.36 -2.72
CA PHE A 248 3.54 15.29 -3.24
C PHE A 248 3.50 16.69 -2.59
N ALA A 249 2.39 17.07 -1.94
CA ALA A 249 2.30 18.40 -1.35
C ALA A 249 3.03 18.52 0.01
N PRO A 250 3.71 19.65 0.29
CA PRO A 250 4.32 19.89 1.59
C PRO A 250 3.34 19.81 2.75
N GLY A 251 3.73 19.14 3.84
CA GLY A 251 2.93 19.01 5.05
C GLY A 251 1.82 17.95 4.99
N TYR A 252 1.67 17.24 3.88
CA TYR A 252 0.71 16.13 3.71
C TYR A 252 1.30 14.76 4.10
N GLY A 253 2.58 14.71 4.49
CA GLY A 253 3.22 13.50 5.02
C GLY A 253 3.81 12.57 3.95
N GLY A 254 3.88 13.02 2.69
CA GLY A 254 4.47 12.25 1.59
C GLY A 254 6.00 12.11 1.62
N HIS A 255 6.70 12.79 2.52
CA HIS A 255 8.15 12.63 2.75
C HIS A 255 8.41 12.07 4.15
N PHE A 256 8.91 10.84 4.22
CA PHE A 256 9.21 10.11 5.43
C PHE A 256 10.62 10.45 5.92
N SER A 257 10.69 11.31 6.94
CA SER A 257 11.95 11.69 7.60
C SER A 257 11.69 11.97 9.09
N PRO A 258 12.10 11.07 10.01
CA PRO A 258 12.74 9.77 9.76
C PRO A 258 11.78 8.74 9.13
N CYS A 259 12.34 7.63 8.63
CA CYS A 259 11.61 6.44 8.19
C CYS A 259 12.11 5.19 8.94
N ASP A 260 11.39 4.08 8.86
CA ASP A 260 11.67 2.84 9.59
C ASP A 260 12.62 1.89 8.83
N ASN A 261 13.31 2.39 7.79
CA ASN A 261 14.24 1.59 6.98
C ASN A 261 15.32 0.89 7.81
N GLU A 262 15.92 1.60 8.78
CA GLU A 262 16.96 1.04 9.65
C GLU A 262 16.42 -0.09 10.52
N LEU A 263 15.26 0.12 11.15
CA LEU A 263 14.55 -0.90 11.93
C LEU A 263 14.35 -2.16 11.09
N LEU A 264 13.94 -2.03 9.84
CA LEU A 264 13.64 -3.17 8.97
C LEU A 264 14.87 -3.74 8.24
N GLY A 265 16.04 -3.08 8.32
CA GLY A 265 17.22 -3.44 7.54
C GLY A 265 17.09 -3.17 6.04
N ILE A 266 16.21 -2.25 5.65
CA ILE A 266 16.00 -1.84 4.26
C ILE A 266 17.03 -0.76 3.92
N LYS A 267 17.94 -1.07 2.99
CA LYS A 267 19.04 -0.17 2.63
C LYS A 267 18.58 1.09 1.88
N GLY A 268 17.43 1.02 1.21
CA GLY A 268 16.99 2.03 0.26
C GLY A 268 17.82 2.04 -1.03
N MET A 269 17.35 2.80 -2.02
CA MET A 269 18.09 3.16 -3.22
C MET A 269 18.88 4.45 -2.93
N ARG A 270 20.13 4.48 -3.37
CA ARG A 270 21.01 5.66 -3.26
C ARG A 270 21.08 6.37 -4.59
#